data_AF-A0A6L6EAP7-F1
#
_entry.id   AF-A0A6L6EAP7-F1
#
_cell.length_a   1.000
_cell.length_b   1.000
_cell.length_c   1.000
_cell.angle_alpha   90.00
_cell.angle_beta   90.00
_cell.angle_gamma   90.00
#
_symmetry.space_group_name_H-M   'P 1'
#
loop_
_entity.id
_entity.type
_entity.pdbx_description
1 polymer ?
#
loop_
_entity_poly.entity_id
_entity_poly.type
_entity_poly.pdbx_seq_one_letter_code
_entity_poly.pdbx_strand_id
1 'polypeptide(L)'
;ALGVATLLGAMITAFYMTRVVILTFFGNERWGHKDEPHESPALMLIPIGLLSIGSITSGFILSKGQGLVNWLEPVVNPLKEHHEEFLPAAVISLMTLAVVAIGIFVAVSKYRGDQLAQAPEKVSALTRAARRDLFQDDFNETVFMRPGQSVVKNILNIDYLVIDGLVRAVGSVSLTAGSRLRSLQNGYVRSYALLMFIGALALIAAIWVVTA
;
A
#
# COMPACT_ATOMS: atom_id res chain seq x y z
N ALA A 1 13.34 -24.46 16.70
CA ALA A 1 12.05 -23.75 16.52
C ALA A 1 11.85 -23.29 15.07
N LEU A 2 12.77 -22.48 14.51
CA LEU A 2 12.64 -21.94 13.14
C LEU A 2 12.52 -23.03 12.05
N GLY A 3 13.35 -24.08 12.10
CA GLY A 3 13.30 -25.16 11.10
C GLY A 3 11.97 -25.95 11.08
N VAL A 4 11.31 -26.07 12.23
CA VAL A 4 9.97 -26.71 12.29
C VAL A 4 8.92 -25.79 11.67
N ALA A 5 9.01 -24.48 11.92
CA ALA A 5 8.12 -23.50 11.30
C ALA A 5 8.27 -23.47 9.78
N THR A 6 9.50 -23.55 9.25
CA THR A 6 9.73 -23.61 7.80
C THR A 6 9.25 -24.93 7.18
N LEU A 7 9.41 -26.07 7.87
CA LEU A 7 8.82 -27.34 7.43
C LEU A 7 7.29 -27.29 7.37
N LEU A 8 6.63 -26.72 8.39
CA LEU A 8 5.19 -26.50 8.38
C LEU A 8 4.79 -25.54 7.25
N GLY A 9 5.55 -24.48 7.02
CA GLY A 9 5.36 -23.57 5.89
C GLY A 9 5.44 -24.29 4.54
N ALA A 10 6.40 -25.20 4.36
CA ALA A 10 6.52 -26.01 3.16
C ALA A 10 5.30 -26.93 2.96
N MET A 11 4.80 -27.56 4.04
CA MET A 11 3.57 -28.36 4.01
C MET A 11 2.37 -27.55 3.53
N ILE A 12 2.17 -26.39 4.16
CA ILE A 12 1.04 -25.49 3.87
C ILE A 12 1.15 -24.98 2.44
N THR A 13 2.37 -24.67 1.98
CA THR A 13 2.66 -24.23 0.61
C THR A 13 2.28 -25.27 -0.42
N ALA A 14 2.74 -26.50 -0.23
CA ALA A 14 2.38 -27.61 -1.09
C ALA A 14 0.85 -27.80 -1.13
N PHE A 15 0.19 -27.77 0.05
CA PHE A 15 -1.26 -27.91 0.15
C PHE A 15 -2.02 -26.82 -0.62
N TYR A 16 -1.71 -25.53 -0.42
CA TYR A 16 -2.49 -24.47 -1.03
C TYR A 16 -2.23 -24.34 -2.54
N MET A 17 -0.99 -24.57 -3.01
CA MET A 17 -0.67 -24.54 -4.44
C MET A 17 -1.37 -25.68 -5.18
N THR A 18 -1.31 -26.91 -4.65
CA THR A 18 -2.05 -28.05 -5.21
C THR A 18 -3.56 -27.82 -5.20
N ARG A 19 -4.10 -27.24 -4.11
CA ARG A 19 -5.52 -26.87 -4.04
C ARG A 19 -5.91 -25.92 -5.17
N VAL A 20 -5.12 -24.89 -5.47
CA VAL A 20 -5.39 -23.94 -6.55
C VAL A 20 -5.40 -24.64 -7.90
N VAL A 21 -4.40 -25.48 -8.20
CA VAL A 21 -4.33 -26.22 -9.46
C VAL A 21 -5.54 -27.14 -9.64
N ILE A 22 -5.92 -27.89 -8.60
CA ILE A 22 -7.07 -28.79 -8.67
C ILE A 22 -8.36 -28.01 -8.89
N LEU A 23 -8.61 -26.95 -8.13
CA LEU A 23 -9.86 -26.19 -8.22
C LEU A 23 -10.00 -25.41 -9.53
N THR A 24 -8.90 -25.01 -10.16
CA THR A 24 -8.91 -24.25 -11.41
C THR A 24 -8.98 -25.15 -12.64
N PHE A 25 -8.20 -26.25 -12.68
CA PHE A 25 -8.05 -27.07 -13.89
C PHE A 25 -8.75 -28.43 -13.84
N PHE A 26 -8.94 -29.00 -12.66
CA PHE A 26 -9.49 -30.37 -12.49
C PHE A 26 -10.84 -30.38 -11.75
N GLY A 27 -11.35 -29.20 -11.38
CA GLY A 27 -12.64 -29.02 -10.74
C GLY A 27 -13.77 -28.87 -11.74
N ASN A 28 -15.00 -28.77 -11.23
CA ASN A 28 -16.17 -28.53 -12.06
C ASN A 28 -16.14 -27.13 -12.67
N GLU A 29 -16.78 -27.00 -13.83
CA GLU A 29 -16.99 -25.73 -14.51
C GLU A 29 -17.82 -24.78 -13.62
N ARG A 30 -17.28 -23.58 -13.40
CA ARG A 30 -17.93 -22.52 -12.60
C ARG A 30 -18.18 -21.24 -13.41
N TRP A 31 -17.85 -21.27 -14.70
CA TRP A 31 -18.07 -20.17 -15.63
C TRP A 31 -19.51 -20.24 -16.17
N GLY A 32 -20.16 -19.08 -16.30
CA GLY A 32 -21.51 -19.01 -16.86
C GLY A 32 -21.49 -19.26 -18.38
N HIS A 33 -22.61 -19.71 -18.95
CA HIS A 33 -22.76 -20.16 -20.36
C HIS A 33 -22.39 -19.14 -21.46
N LYS A 34 -21.82 -17.97 -21.16
CA LYS A 34 -21.55 -16.92 -22.15
C LYS A 34 -20.08 -16.81 -22.58
N ASP A 35 -19.13 -17.27 -21.78
CA ASP A 35 -17.71 -17.07 -22.04
C ASP A 35 -16.96 -18.41 -21.90
N GLU A 36 -16.76 -19.10 -23.02
CA GLU A 36 -15.93 -20.31 -23.07
C GLU A 36 -14.44 -19.92 -22.95
N PRO A 37 -13.67 -20.53 -22.03
CA PRO A 37 -12.24 -20.27 -21.92
C PRO A 37 -11.52 -20.63 -23.22
N HIS A 38 -10.79 -19.67 -23.81
CA HIS A 38 -9.93 -19.90 -24.95
C HIS A 38 -8.46 -19.92 -24.54
N GLU A 39 -7.63 -20.59 -25.33
CA GLU A 39 -6.18 -20.61 -25.14
C GLU A 39 -5.58 -19.21 -25.24
N SER A 40 -4.49 -18.97 -24.52
CA SER A 40 -3.82 -17.68 -24.51
C SER A 40 -3.06 -17.42 -25.82
N PRO A 41 -3.01 -16.17 -26.32
CA PRO A 41 -2.25 -15.86 -27.53
C PRO A 41 -0.76 -16.19 -27.38
N ALA A 42 -0.08 -16.45 -28.51
CA ALA A 42 1.36 -16.75 -28.54
C ALA A 42 2.22 -15.69 -27.83
N LEU A 43 1.77 -14.42 -27.83
CA LEU A 43 2.45 -13.32 -27.15
C LEU A 43 2.57 -13.53 -25.63
N MET A 44 1.67 -14.31 -25.02
CA MET A 44 1.72 -14.70 -23.61
C MET A 44 2.41 -16.05 -23.41
N LEU A 45 2.17 -17.03 -24.29
CA LEU A 45 2.76 -18.37 -24.20
C LEU A 45 4.29 -18.36 -24.36
N ILE A 46 4.83 -17.54 -25.26
CA ILE A 46 6.27 -17.49 -25.53
C ILE A 46 7.06 -17.04 -24.29
N PRO A 47 6.73 -15.92 -23.61
CA PRO A 47 7.38 -15.55 -22.35
C PRO A 47 7.30 -16.64 -21.28
N ILE A 48 6.13 -17.26 -21.07
CA ILE A 48 5.95 -18.31 -20.06
C ILE A 48 6.81 -19.54 -20.38
N GLY A 49 6.84 -19.97 -21.64
CA GLY A 49 7.66 -21.08 -22.10
C GLY A 49 9.16 -20.80 -21.89
N LEU A 50 9.62 -19.61 -22.26
CA LEU A 50 11.01 -19.20 -22.07
C LEU A 50 11.40 -19.18 -20.58
N LEU A 51 10.56 -18.61 -19.72
CA LEU A 51 10.77 -18.60 -18.27
C LEU A 51 10.78 -20.01 -17.65
N SER A 52 9.96 -20.91 -18.19
CA SER A 52 9.90 -22.31 -17.74
C SER A 52 11.21 -23.04 -18.07
N ILE A 53 11.74 -22.87 -19.28
CA ILE A 53 13.05 -23.42 -19.68
C ILE A 53 14.16 -22.84 -18.82
N GLY A 54 14.13 -21.52 -18.57
CA GLY A 54 15.09 -20.85 -17.68
C GLY A 54 15.06 -21.40 -16.25
N SER A 55 13.87 -21.67 -15.70
CA SER A 55 13.69 -22.23 -14.36
C SER A 55 14.25 -23.65 -14.25
N ILE A 56 14.00 -24.51 -15.24
CA ILE A 56 14.54 -25.88 -15.28
C ILE A 56 16.06 -25.84 -15.42
N THR A 57 16.58 -25.01 -16.32
CA THR A 57 18.02 -24.93 -16.63
C THR A 57 18.80 -24.37 -15.44
N SER A 58 18.34 -23.27 -14.84
CA SER A 58 18.97 -22.67 -13.67
C SER A 58 18.92 -23.61 -12.46
N GLY A 59 17.78 -24.26 -12.20
CA GLY A 59 17.65 -25.26 -11.15
C GLY A 59 18.64 -26.41 -11.32
N PHE A 60 18.81 -26.93 -12.55
CA PHE A 60 19.77 -27.98 -12.84
C PHE A 60 21.23 -27.51 -12.61
N ILE A 61 21.61 -26.35 -13.14
CA ILE A 61 22.96 -25.79 -12.98
C ILE A 61 23.30 -25.56 -11.51
N LEU A 62 22.37 -24.95 -10.75
CA LEU A 62 22.58 -24.62 -9.34
C LEU A 62 22.58 -25.85 -8.42
N SER A 63 21.88 -26.92 -8.80
CA SER A 63 21.89 -28.18 -8.04
C SER A 63 23.22 -28.93 -8.11
N LYS A 64 24.06 -28.65 -9.11
CA LYS A 64 25.32 -29.35 -9.34
C LYS A 64 26.44 -28.80 -8.45
N GLY A 65 27.15 -29.70 -7.76
CA GLY A 65 28.45 -29.41 -7.15
C GLY A 65 28.47 -28.23 -6.17
N GLN A 66 27.44 -28.11 -5.32
CA GLN A 66 27.27 -27.01 -4.36
C GLN A 66 27.14 -25.60 -4.98
N GLY A 67 26.82 -25.51 -6.28
CA GLY A 67 26.68 -24.22 -6.99
C GLY A 67 25.75 -23.24 -6.28
N LEU A 68 24.60 -23.71 -5.77
CA LEU A 68 23.67 -22.90 -4.99
C LEU A 68 24.27 -22.39 -3.67
N VAL A 69 24.97 -23.25 -2.92
CA VAL A 69 25.56 -22.89 -1.62
C VAL A 69 26.62 -21.82 -1.82
N ASN A 70 27.53 -22.04 -2.77
CA ASN A 70 28.61 -21.11 -3.09
C ASN A 70 28.08 -19.76 -3.61
N TRP A 71 26.95 -19.77 -4.32
CA TRP A 71 26.30 -18.55 -4.79
C TRP A 71 25.63 -17.75 -3.67
N LEU A 72 25.05 -18.43 -2.67
CA LEU A 72 24.38 -17.79 -1.53
C LEU A 72 25.33 -17.39 -0.41
N GLU A 73 26.45 -18.10 -0.24
CA GLU A 73 27.42 -17.90 0.85
C GLU A 73 27.77 -16.43 1.13
N PRO A 74 28.03 -15.56 0.12
CA PRO A 74 28.38 -14.16 0.37
C PRO A 74 27.30 -13.35 1.07
N VAL A 75 26.02 -13.74 0.91
CA VAL A 75 24.87 -13.03 1.47
C VAL A 75 24.42 -13.66 2.78
N VAL A 76 24.44 -15.00 2.87
CA VAL A 76 23.90 -15.74 4.02
C VAL A 76 24.93 -16.04 5.10
N ASN A 77 26.22 -16.13 4.73
CA ASN A 77 27.31 -16.40 5.66
C ASN A 77 28.55 -15.53 5.36
N PRO A 78 28.43 -14.19 5.40
CA PRO A 78 29.53 -13.29 5.09
C PRO A 78 30.72 -13.43 6.04
N LEU A 79 30.48 -13.92 7.27
CA LEU A 79 31.49 -14.09 8.31
C LEU A 79 32.15 -15.48 8.30
N LYS A 80 31.72 -16.38 7.39
CA LYS A 80 32.19 -17.78 7.29
C LYS A 80 32.09 -18.55 8.62
N GLU A 81 31.10 -18.21 9.44
CA GLU A 81 30.82 -18.94 10.67
C GLU A 81 30.22 -20.30 10.30
N HIS A 82 30.98 -21.36 10.54
CA HIS A 82 30.50 -22.71 10.32
C HIS A 82 29.61 -23.08 11.50
N HIS A 83 28.30 -23.01 11.31
CA HIS A 83 27.35 -23.58 12.26
C HIS A 83 27.42 -25.10 12.12
N GLU A 84 27.60 -25.80 13.23
CA GLU A 84 27.50 -27.27 13.31
C GLU A 84 26.15 -27.70 12.70
N GLU A 85 26.20 -28.51 11.63
CA GLU A 85 24.99 -29.07 11.03
C GLU A 85 24.36 -30.08 12.01
N PHE A 86 23.32 -29.66 12.72
CA PHE A 86 22.58 -30.54 13.63
C PHE A 86 22.02 -31.80 12.95
N LEU A 87 21.74 -31.73 11.64
CA LEU A 87 21.28 -32.84 10.83
C LEU A 87 21.93 -32.77 9.44
N PRO A 88 22.30 -33.91 8.84
CA PRO A 88 22.80 -33.94 7.47
C PRO A 88 21.79 -33.35 6.49
N ALA A 89 22.27 -32.59 5.51
CA ALA A 89 21.42 -31.95 4.49
C ALA A 89 20.47 -32.94 3.77
N ALA A 90 20.89 -34.19 3.58
CA ALA A 90 20.07 -35.24 2.98
C ALA A 90 18.83 -35.58 3.84
N VAL A 91 18.98 -35.62 5.17
CA VAL A 91 17.88 -35.90 6.10
C VAL A 91 16.87 -34.76 6.04
N ILE A 92 17.34 -33.51 6.07
CA ILE A 92 16.47 -32.33 5.96
C ILE A 92 15.71 -32.35 4.62
N SER A 93 16.39 -32.66 3.52
CA SER A 93 15.79 -32.75 2.19
C SER A 93 14.74 -33.86 2.08
N LEU A 94 14.98 -35.01 2.72
CA LEU A 94 14.00 -36.10 2.76
C LEU A 94 12.79 -35.72 3.62
N MET A 95 13.02 -35.06 4.76
CA MET A 95 11.95 -34.57 5.63
C MET A 95 11.09 -33.52 4.92
N THR A 96 11.70 -32.56 4.21
CA THR A 96 10.97 -31.55 3.44
C THR A 96 10.13 -32.20 2.34
N LEU A 97 10.72 -33.14 1.57
CA LEU A 97 10.00 -33.89 0.53
C LEU A 97 8.82 -34.70 1.10
N ALA A 98 9.00 -35.38 2.23
CA ALA A 98 7.93 -36.13 2.88
C ALA A 98 6.78 -35.21 3.32
N VAL A 99 7.10 -34.07 3.93
CA VAL A 99 6.12 -33.07 4.38
C VAL A 99 5.37 -32.44 3.20
N VAL A 100 6.06 -32.13 2.11
CA VAL A 100 5.46 -31.65 0.85
C VAL A 100 4.52 -32.71 0.27
N ALA A 101 4.94 -33.98 0.22
CA ALA A 101 4.12 -35.07 -0.28
C ALA A 101 2.83 -35.25 0.57
N ILE A 102 2.92 -35.12 1.89
CA ILE A 102 1.75 -35.13 2.79
C ILE A 102 0.82 -33.96 2.45
N GLY A 103 1.34 -32.74 2.27
CA GLY A 103 0.55 -31.57 1.90
C GLY A 103 -0.22 -31.75 0.58
N ILE A 104 0.47 -32.29 -0.44
CA ILE A 104 -0.12 -32.64 -1.75
C ILE A 104 -1.20 -33.72 -1.57
N PHE A 105 -0.88 -34.80 -0.85
CA PHE A 105 -1.80 -35.91 -0.63
C PHE A 105 -3.09 -35.47 0.06
N VAL A 106 -2.99 -34.63 1.10
CA VAL A 106 -4.15 -34.06 1.79
C VAL A 106 -4.96 -33.15 0.87
N ALA A 107 -4.30 -32.31 0.05
CA ALA A 107 -4.99 -31.44 -0.91
C ALA A 107 -5.76 -32.24 -1.96
N VAL A 108 -5.11 -33.24 -2.58
CA VAL A 108 -5.74 -34.13 -3.57
C VAL A 108 -6.92 -34.88 -2.96
N SER A 109 -6.74 -35.48 -1.79
CA SER A 109 -7.80 -36.25 -1.13
C SER A 109 -9.01 -35.41 -0.76
N LYS A 110 -8.82 -34.12 -0.43
CA LYS A 110 -9.89 -33.22 0.00
C LYS A 110 -10.61 -32.52 -1.15
N TYR A 111 -9.88 -32.11 -2.19
CA TYR A 111 -10.40 -31.25 -3.26
C TYR A 111 -10.68 -31.97 -4.57
N ARG A 112 -10.33 -33.25 -4.69
CA ARG A 112 -10.68 -34.06 -5.86
C ARG A 112 -12.19 -34.33 -5.89
N GLY A 113 -12.83 -34.14 -7.04
CA GLY A 113 -14.26 -34.41 -7.26
C GLY A 113 -15.14 -33.15 -7.24
N ASP A 114 -16.44 -33.36 -7.09
CA ASP A 114 -17.43 -32.27 -7.09
C ASP A 114 -17.28 -31.40 -5.83
N GLN A 115 -17.05 -30.11 -6.05
CA GLN A 115 -16.85 -29.13 -4.99
C GLN A 115 -17.92 -28.06 -5.11
N LEU A 116 -18.61 -27.80 -3.99
CA LEU A 116 -19.64 -26.77 -3.88
C LEU A 116 -19.15 -25.43 -4.47
N ALA A 117 -20.01 -24.79 -5.26
CA ALA A 117 -19.72 -23.50 -5.88
C ALA A 117 -19.53 -22.39 -4.83
N GLN A 118 -20.19 -22.52 -3.67
CA GLN A 118 -20.10 -21.56 -2.56
C GLN A 118 -19.28 -22.14 -1.41
N ALA A 119 -18.36 -21.31 -0.90
CA ALA A 119 -17.57 -21.68 0.26
C ALA A 119 -18.45 -21.72 1.52
N PRO A 120 -18.26 -22.69 2.43
CA PRO A 120 -19.02 -22.74 3.68
C PRO A 120 -18.87 -21.45 4.49
N GLU A 121 -19.99 -20.90 4.98
CA GLU A 121 -20.01 -19.69 5.80
C GLU A 121 -19.73 -19.97 7.28
N LYS A 122 -20.21 -21.11 7.78
CA LYS A 122 -20.00 -21.57 9.16
C LYS A 122 -18.65 -22.27 9.27
N VAL A 123 -17.60 -21.49 9.54
CA VAL A 123 -16.23 -21.99 9.72
C VAL A 123 -15.68 -21.65 11.10
N SER A 124 -14.62 -22.35 11.50
CA SER A 124 -13.91 -22.10 12.76
C SER A 124 -13.34 -20.67 12.81
N ALA A 125 -13.09 -20.18 14.01
CA ALA A 125 -12.49 -18.85 14.21
C ALA A 125 -11.15 -18.69 13.47
N LEU A 126 -10.32 -19.74 13.47
CA LEU A 126 -9.04 -19.74 12.74
C LEU A 126 -9.22 -19.66 11.23
N THR A 127 -10.19 -20.38 10.66
CA THR A 127 -10.48 -20.29 9.22
C THR A 127 -11.05 -18.92 8.87
N ARG A 128 -11.88 -18.33 9.74
CA ARG A 128 -12.37 -16.95 9.56
C ARG A 128 -11.23 -15.94 9.59
N ALA A 129 -10.30 -16.08 10.54
CA ALA A 129 -9.11 -15.24 10.63
C ALA A 129 -8.25 -15.37 9.37
N ALA A 130 -7.94 -16.60 8.93
CA ALA A 130 -7.16 -16.84 7.71
C ALA A 130 -7.85 -16.31 6.44
N ARG A 131 -9.19 -16.31 6.38
CA ARG A 131 -9.95 -15.71 5.27
C ARG A 131 -9.92 -14.18 5.26
N ARG A 132 -9.69 -13.56 6.42
CA ARG A 132 -9.61 -12.10 6.59
C ARG A 132 -8.15 -11.65 6.81
N ASP A 133 -7.22 -12.34 6.16
CA ASP A 133 -5.77 -12.11 6.22
C ASP A 133 -5.22 -11.89 7.64
N LEU A 134 -5.63 -12.75 8.58
CA LEU A 134 -5.29 -12.67 10.00
C LEU A 134 -5.62 -11.31 10.65
N PHE A 135 -6.59 -10.58 10.10
CA PHE A 135 -7.00 -9.23 10.48
C PHE A 135 -5.91 -8.16 10.33
N GLN A 136 -4.83 -8.44 9.58
CA GLN A 136 -3.74 -7.49 9.36
C GLN A 136 -4.22 -6.24 8.63
N ASP A 137 -5.04 -6.41 7.59
CA ASP A 137 -5.63 -5.30 6.85
C ASP A 137 -6.57 -4.46 7.72
N ASP A 138 -7.44 -5.10 8.50
CA ASP A 138 -8.37 -4.38 9.39
C ASP A 138 -7.63 -3.57 10.45
N PHE A 139 -6.54 -4.15 10.99
CA PHE A 139 -5.69 -3.48 11.95
C PHE A 139 -5.02 -2.26 11.29
N ASN A 140 -4.39 -2.44 10.12
CA ASN A 140 -3.74 -1.35 9.41
C ASN A 140 -4.73 -0.25 9.02
N GLU A 141 -5.94 -0.63 8.59
CA GLU A 141 -6.99 0.31 8.24
C GLU A 141 -7.44 1.14 9.45
N THR A 142 -7.69 0.47 10.57
CA THR A 142 -8.25 1.08 11.77
C THR A 142 -7.22 1.91 12.53
N VAL A 143 -5.98 1.43 12.61
CA VAL A 143 -4.93 2.04 13.44
C VAL A 143 -4.12 3.07 12.67
N PHE A 144 -3.83 2.83 11.38
CA PHE A 144 -2.96 3.72 10.61
C PHE A 144 -3.73 4.52 9.56
N MET A 145 -4.51 3.86 8.71
CA MET A 145 -5.13 4.52 7.56
C MET A 145 -6.19 5.56 7.96
N ARG A 146 -7.22 5.16 8.73
CA ARG A 146 -8.33 6.05 9.10
C ARG A 146 -7.88 7.23 9.97
N PRO A 147 -7.02 7.05 11.00
CA PRO A 147 -6.50 8.17 11.76
C PRO A 147 -5.62 9.08 10.91
N GLY A 148 -4.77 8.51 10.05
CA GLY A 148 -3.95 9.28 9.12
C GLY A 148 -4.78 10.16 8.17
N GLN A 149 -5.85 9.61 7.59
CA GLN A 149 -6.80 10.37 6.78
C GLN A 149 -7.48 11.50 7.56
N SER A 150 -7.86 11.25 8.81
CA SER A 150 -8.45 12.28 9.67
C SER A 150 -7.48 13.41 9.98
N VAL A 151 -6.21 13.10 10.25
CA VAL A 151 -5.16 14.10 10.50
C VAL A 151 -4.97 14.98 9.27
N VAL A 152 -4.83 14.39 8.08
CA VAL A 152 -4.68 15.13 6.82
C VAL A 152 -5.90 16.03 6.56
N LYS A 153 -7.11 15.51 6.74
CA LYS A 153 -8.34 16.30 6.58
C LYS A 153 -8.38 17.51 7.52
N ASN A 154 -7.96 17.34 8.77
CA ASN A 154 -7.92 18.43 9.74
C ASN A 154 -6.86 19.48 9.38
N ILE A 155 -5.68 19.06 8.91
CA ILE A 155 -4.63 19.98 8.46
C ILE A 155 -5.12 20.78 7.25
N LEU A 156 -5.75 20.14 6.27
CA LEU A 156 -6.32 20.83 5.11
C LEU A 156 -7.40 21.83 5.53
N ASN A 157 -8.27 21.48 6.47
CA ASN A 157 -9.25 22.42 7.00
C ASN A 157 -8.60 23.63 7.68
N ILE A 158 -7.49 23.44 8.40
CA ILE A 158 -6.73 24.54 9.00
C ILE A 158 -6.14 25.44 7.92
N ASP A 159 -5.58 24.88 6.85
CA ASP A 159 -5.04 25.64 5.71
C ASP A 159 -6.14 26.50 5.06
N TYR A 160 -7.29 25.91 4.73
CA TYR A 160 -8.42 26.63 4.14
C TYR A 160 -9.04 27.70 5.05
N LEU A 161 -9.09 27.46 6.37
CA LEU A 161 -9.70 28.40 7.30
C LEU A 161 -8.75 29.51 7.74
N VAL A 162 -7.49 29.15 8.04
CA VAL A 162 -6.52 30.06 8.62
C VAL A 162 -5.68 30.71 7.55
N ILE A 163 -5.00 29.93 6.71
CA ILE A 163 -4.04 30.48 5.73
C ILE A 163 -4.81 31.25 4.65
N ASP A 164 -5.75 30.60 3.99
CA ASP A 164 -6.61 31.24 2.99
C ASP A 164 -7.46 32.37 3.58
N GLY A 165 -7.94 32.18 4.81
CA GLY A 165 -8.70 33.20 5.54
C GLY A 165 -7.89 34.47 5.77
N LEU A 166 -6.63 34.33 6.22
CA LEU A 166 -5.73 35.46 6.42
C LEU A 166 -5.41 36.19 5.12
N VAL A 167 -5.14 35.45 4.03
CA VAL A 167 -4.89 36.05 2.72
C VAL A 167 -6.10 36.86 2.23
N ARG A 168 -7.31 36.30 2.35
CA ARG A 168 -8.56 37.00 2.01
C ARG A 168 -8.80 38.21 2.89
N ALA A 169 -8.48 38.12 4.19
CA ALA A 169 -8.61 39.24 5.11
C ALA A 169 -7.74 40.42 4.69
N VAL A 170 -6.47 40.20 4.37
CA VAL A 170 -5.56 41.25 3.87
C VAL A 170 -6.09 41.90 2.60
N GLY A 171 -6.59 41.10 1.65
CA GLY A 171 -7.23 41.61 0.44
C GLY A 171 -8.47 42.45 0.75
N SER A 172 -9.34 41.97 1.63
CA SER A 172 -10.58 42.65 2.01
C SER A 172 -10.34 43.99 2.71
N VAL A 173 -9.32 44.07 3.58
CA VAL A 173 -8.93 45.31 4.26
C VAL A 173 -8.43 46.32 3.23
N SER A 174 -7.59 45.88 2.29
CA SER A 174 -7.07 46.73 1.21
C SER A 174 -8.20 47.29 0.33
N LEU A 175 -9.13 46.43 -0.10
CA LEU A 175 -10.29 46.83 -0.91
C LEU A 175 -11.22 47.76 -0.14
N THR A 176 -11.48 47.47 1.13
CA THR A 176 -12.35 48.29 1.98
C THR A 176 -11.72 49.66 2.21
N ALA A 177 -10.43 49.73 2.54
CA ALA A 177 -9.70 51.00 2.68
C ALA A 177 -9.76 51.82 1.39
N GLY A 178 -9.51 51.20 0.24
CA GLY A 178 -9.64 51.85 -1.07
C GLY A 178 -11.05 52.38 -1.34
N SER A 179 -12.08 51.61 -1.01
CA SER A 179 -13.49 52.05 -1.17
C SER A 179 -13.86 53.24 -0.29
N ARG A 180 -13.36 53.26 0.97
CA ARG A 180 -13.56 54.36 1.91
C ARG A 180 -12.83 55.63 1.46
N LEU A 181 -11.57 55.51 1.04
CA LEU A 181 -10.80 56.62 0.48
C LEU A 181 -11.49 57.19 -0.77
N ARG A 182 -12.00 56.32 -1.65
CA ARG A 182 -12.76 56.74 -2.84
C ARG A 182 -14.01 57.56 -2.47
N SER A 183 -14.68 57.24 -1.38
CA SER A 183 -15.88 57.99 -0.94
C SER A 183 -15.60 59.43 -0.50
N LEU A 184 -14.35 59.76 -0.12
CA LEU A 184 -13.94 61.14 0.20
C LEU A 184 -13.87 62.02 -1.06
N GLN A 185 -13.70 61.42 -2.24
CA GLN A 185 -13.67 62.10 -3.54
C GLN A 185 -15.10 62.20 -4.11
N ASN A 186 -15.97 62.94 -3.43
CA ASN A 186 -17.40 63.00 -3.73
C ASN A 186 -17.80 64.00 -4.83
N GLY A 187 -16.84 64.71 -5.43
CA GLY A 187 -17.07 65.65 -6.54
C GLY A 187 -17.65 67.02 -6.15
N TYR A 188 -17.96 67.25 -4.87
CA TYR A 188 -18.48 68.53 -4.40
C TYR A 188 -17.35 69.50 -4.00
N VAL A 189 -17.26 70.64 -4.70
CA VAL A 189 -16.23 71.66 -4.46
C VAL A 189 -16.18 72.15 -3.00
N ARG A 190 -17.36 72.29 -2.35
CA ARG A 190 -17.45 72.70 -0.94
C ARG A 190 -16.74 71.72 0.01
N SER A 191 -16.86 70.41 -0.25
CA SER A 191 -16.22 69.35 0.54
C SER A 191 -14.69 69.43 0.41
N TYR A 192 -14.18 69.70 -0.79
CA TYR A 192 -12.74 69.87 -1.02
C TYR A 192 -12.17 71.13 -0.37
N ALA A 193 -12.90 72.26 -0.43
CA ALA A 193 -12.48 73.49 0.23
C ALA A 193 -12.36 73.30 1.76
N LEU A 194 -13.33 72.62 2.37
CA LEU A 194 -13.31 72.28 3.79
C LEU A 194 -12.11 71.36 4.14
N LEU A 195 -11.86 70.32 3.33
CA LEU A 195 -10.71 69.43 3.52
C LEU A 195 -9.37 70.17 3.42
N MET A 196 -9.22 71.06 2.44
CA MET A 196 -8.00 71.88 2.29
C MET A 196 -7.80 72.82 3.49
N PHE A 197 -8.86 73.47 3.95
CA PHE A 197 -8.79 74.35 5.13
C PHE A 197 -8.37 73.58 6.40
N ILE A 198 -8.99 72.42 6.65
CA ILE A 198 -8.61 71.54 7.77
C ILE A 198 -7.16 71.06 7.62
N GLY A 199 -6.76 70.64 6.42
CA GLY A 199 -5.38 70.20 6.14
C GLY A 199 -4.34 71.30 6.41
N ALA A 200 -4.62 72.53 6.02
CA ALA A 200 -3.74 73.68 6.28
C ALA A 200 -3.61 73.97 7.79
N LEU A 201 -4.73 73.98 8.52
CA LEU A 201 -4.70 74.14 9.99
C LEU A 201 -3.93 73.01 10.68
N ALA A 202 -4.11 71.76 10.24
CA ALA A 202 -3.41 70.61 10.78
C ALA A 202 -1.90 70.69 10.54
N LEU A 203 -1.47 71.14 9.36
CA LEU A 203 -0.04 71.36 9.06
C LEU A 203 0.55 72.45 9.94
N ILE A 204 -0.14 73.59 10.10
CA ILE A 204 0.32 74.68 10.98
C ILE A 204 0.44 74.17 12.42
N ALA A 205 -0.55 73.43 12.91
CA ALA A 205 -0.52 72.86 14.26
C ALA A 205 0.61 71.82 14.43
N ALA A 206 0.81 70.93 13.46
CA ALA A 206 1.87 69.94 13.49
C ALA A 206 3.27 70.60 13.50
N ILE A 207 3.47 71.63 12.67
CA ILE A 207 4.70 72.41 12.67
C ILE A 207 4.89 73.08 14.02
N TRP A 208 3.86 73.75 14.54
CA TRP A 208 3.92 74.41 15.85
C TRP A 208 4.31 73.44 16.97
N VAL A 209 3.74 72.23 17.01
CA VAL A 209 4.08 71.17 17.98
C VAL A 209 5.53 70.68 17.83
N VAL A 210 6.07 70.64 16.62
CA VAL A 210 7.46 70.20 16.37
C VAL A 210 8.47 71.32 16.65
N THR A 211 8.09 72.58 16.46
CA THR A 211 8.98 73.74 16.62
C THR A 211 8.91 74.41 18.00
N ALA A 212 7.83 74.18 18.76
CA ALA A 212 7.66 74.65 20.14
C ALA A 212 8.33 73.67 21.12
#